data_AF-A0ABD5X3G4-F1
#
_entry.id   AF-A0ABD5X3G4-F1
#
_cell.length_a   1.000
_cell.length_b   1.000
_cell.length_c   1.000
_cell.angle_alpha   90.00
_cell.angle_beta   90.00
_cell.angle_gamma   90.00
#
_symmetry.space_group_name_H-M   'P 1'
#
loop_
_entity.id
_entity.type
_entity.pdbx_description
1 polymer ?
#
loop_
_entity_poly.entity_id
_entity_poly.type
_entity_poly.pdbx_seq_one_letter_code
_entity_poly.pdbx_strand_id
1 'polypeptide(L)'
;MAEIDAELESAYESSGYDVAEISHNRKQLRVELLDDEASAEDLRKITYDVVDESDVLGLDISTASSESQNELTTVVSFRYRG
;
A
#
# COMPACT_ATOMS: atom_id res chain seq x y z
N MET A 1 10.70 -2.98 -9.63
CA MET A 1 10.35 -2.51 -8.28
C MET A 1 9.97 -1.05 -8.36
N ALA A 2 10.91 -0.10 -8.57
CA ALA A 2 10.58 1.33 -8.66
C ALA A 2 9.42 1.70 -9.60
N GLU A 3 9.22 0.95 -10.69
CA GLU A 3 8.05 1.12 -11.58
C GLU A 3 6.72 0.81 -10.88
N ILE A 4 6.62 -0.36 -10.22
CA ILE A 4 5.45 -0.77 -9.44
C ILE A 4 5.20 0.18 -8.27
N ASP A 5 6.27 0.66 -7.63
CA ASP A 5 6.16 1.61 -6.53
C ASP A 5 5.50 2.91 -7.01
N ALA A 6 5.92 3.46 -8.15
CA ALA A 6 5.32 4.65 -8.76
C ALA A 6 3.89 4.41 -9.28
N GLU A 7 3.60 3.22 -9.83
CA GLU A 7 2.26 2.86 -10.27
C GLU A 7 1.29 2.71 -9.09
N LEU A 8 1.72 2.08 -7.99
CA LEU A 8 0.93 1.98 -6.77
C LEU A 8 0.68 3.36 -6.17
N GLU A 9 1.72 4.18 -6.06
CA GLU A 9 1.60 5.56 -5.57
C GLU A 9 0.54 6.32 -6.37
N SER A 10 0.68 6.33 -7.70
CA SER A 10 -0.25 7.03 -8.58
C SER A 10 -1.67 6.47 -8.51
N ALA A 11 -1.85 5.16 -8.35
CA ALA A 11 -3.18 4.54 -8.25
C ALA A 11 -3.90 4.88 -6.93
N TYR A 12 -3.15 4.94 -5.82
CA TYR A 12 -3.68 5.41 -4.54
C TYR A 12 -4.06 6.89 -4.58
N GLU A 13 -3.15 7.74 -5.06
CA GLU A 13 -3.40 9.19 -5.16
C GLU A 13 -4.56 9.49 -6.12
N SER A 14 -4.66 8.78 -7.24
CA SER A 14 -5.76 8.92 -8.19
C SER A 14 -7.11 8.47 -7.60
N SER A 15 -7.10 7.62 -6.58
CA SER A 15 -8.30 7.22 -5.84
C SER A 15 -8.61 8.15 -4.67
N GLY A 16 -7.73 9.12 -4.38
CA GLY A 16 -7.88 10.13 -3.33
C GLY A 16 -7.19 9.80 -2.02
N TYR A 17 -6.29 8.80 -1.99
CA TYR A 17 -5.48 8.48 -0.81
C TYR A 17 -4.08 9.08 -0.95
N ASP A 18 -3.65 9.82 0.06
CA ASP A 18 -2.27 10.33 0.12
C ASP A 18 -1.31 9.22 0.59
N VAL A 19 -0.25 8.99 -0.19
CA VAL A 19 0.80 8.02 0.15
C VAL A 19 1.90 8.71 0.94
N ALA A 20 2.14 8.21 2.15
CA ALA A 20 3.15 8.73 3.05
C ALA A 20 4.55 8.20 2.71
N GLU A 21 4.65 6.89 2.59
CA GLU A 21 5.92 6.21 2.35
C GLU A 21 5.68 4.84 1.69
N ILE A 22 6.51 4.52 0.70
CA ILE A 22 6.61 3.17 0.15
C ILE A 22 7.96 2.59 0.57
N SER A 23 7.91 1.44 1.24
CA SER A 23 9.08 0.75 1.75
C SER A 23 9.06 -0.72 1.35
N HIS A 24 10.23 -1.27 1.07
CA HIS A 24 10.39 -2.61 0.53
C HIS A 24 11.37 -3.39 1.41
N ASN A 25 10.90 -4.49 1.98
CA ASN A 25 11.71 -5.39 2.79
C ASN A 25 11.83 -6.77 2.11
N ARG A 26 12.97 -6.99 1.44
CA ARG A 26 13.32 -8.21 0.69
C ARG A 26 12.35 -8.54 -0.45
N LYS A 27 11.14 -9.01 -0.12
CA LYS A 27 10.05 -9.35 -1.04
C LYS A 27 8.70 -8.82 -0.58
N GLN A 28 8.67 -8.15 0.55
CA GLN A 28 7.47 -7.53 1.11
C GLN A 28 7.48 -6.06 0.74
N LEU A 29 6.43 -5.61 0.09
CA LEU A 29 6.16 -4.21 -0.19
C LEU A 29 5.22 -3.72 0.91
N ARG A 30 5.49 -2.53 1.43
CA ARG A 30 4.72 -1.86 2.47
C ARG A 30 4.46 -0.43 2.00
N VAL A 31 3.19 -0.05 1.93
CA VAL A 31 2.73 1.29 1.60
C VAL A 31 2.05 1.85 2.83
N GLU A 32 2.49 3.02 3.27
CA GLU A 32 1.84 3.79 4.34
C GLU A 32 1.00 4.90 3.72
N LEU A 33 -0.23 5.03 4.19
CA LEU A 33 -1.21 6.01 3.72
C LEU A 33 -1.50 6.98 4.85
N LEU A 34 -1.56 8.27 4.51
CA LEU A 34 -1.88 9.42 5.37
C LEU A 34 -3.37 9.50 5.75
N ASP A 35 -4.04 8.34 5.85
CA ASP A 35 -5.48 8.26 6.08
C ASP A 35 -5.80 7.07 6.99
N ASP A 36 -6.38 7.34 8.16
CA ASP A 36 -6.71 6.31 9.16
C ASP A 36 -8.08 5.67 8.93
N GLU A 37 -8.92 6.27 8.10
CA GLU A 37 -10.26 5.78 7.73
C GLU A 37 -10.27 5.08 6.35
N ALA A 38 -9.09 4.84 5.77
CA ALA A 38 -8.96 4.24 4.45
C ALA A 38 -9.61 2.85 4.40
N SER A 39 -10.45 2.65 3.40
CA SER A 39 -11.24 1.43 3.28
C SER A 39 -10.38 0.27 2.79
N ALA A 40 -10.16 -0.74 3.64
CA ALA A 40 -9.35 -1.91 3.30
C ALA A 40 -9.81 -2.64 2.03
N GLU A 41 -11.13 -2.74 1.79
CA GLU A 41 -11.65 -3.34 0.56
C GLU A 41 -11.29 -2.54 -0.69
N ASP A 42 -11.27 -1.21 -0.57
CA ASP A 42 -10.95 -0.30 -1.66
C ASP A 42 -9.44 -0.31 -1.96
N LEU A 43 -8.60 -0.21 -0.93
CA LEU A 43 -7.14 -0.32 -1.05
C LEU A 43 -6.70 -1.65 -1.66
N ARG A 44 -7.36 -2.75 -1.25
CA ARG A 44 -7.14 -4.08 -1.84
C ARG A 44 -7.45 -4.07 -3.34
N LYS A 45 -8.57 -3.47 -3.72
CA LYS A 45 -8.97 -3.39 -5.13
C LYS A 45 -8.01 -2.53 -5.95
N ILE A 46 -7.57 -1.39 -5.43
CA ILE A 46 -6.57 -0.52 -6.06
C ILE A 46 -5.25 -1.27 -6.24
N THR A 47 -4.81 -1.99 -5.21
CA THR A 47 -3.60 -2.82 -5.30
C THR A 47 -3.71 -3.82 -6.45
N TYR A 48 -4.84 -4.51 -6.56
CA TYR A 48 -5.03 -5.52 -7.62
C TYR A 48 -5.27 -4.96 -9.02
N ASP A 49 -5.55 -3.67 -9.15
CA ASP A 49 -5.60 -3.00 -10.44
C ASP A 49 -4.18 -2.79 -11.01
N VAL A 50 -3.21 -2.57 -10.12
CA VAL A 50 -1.80 -2.36 -10.46
C VAL A 50 -1.02 -3.67 -10.55
N VAL A 51 -1.20 -4.57 -9.58
CA VAL A 51 -0.48 -5.85 -9.51
C VAL A 51 -1.44 -7.02 -9.59
N ASP A 52 -1.10 -8.06 -10.36
CA ASP A 52 -1.98 -9.23 -10.50
C ASP A 52 -2.16 -9.95 -9.15
N GLU A 53 -3.38 -10.43 -8.88
CA GLU A 53 -3.66 -11.19 -7.65
C GLU A 53 -2.77 -12.43 -7.52
N SER A 54 -2.34 -13.00 -8.66
CA SER A 54 -1.43 -14.16 -8.71
C SER A 54 -0.01 -13.83 -8.23
N ASP A 55 0.42 -12.57 -8.36
CA ASP A 55 1.75 -12.08 -8.00
C ASP A 55 1.82 -11.50 -6.58
N VAL A 56 0.67 -11.38 -5.91
CA VAL A 56 0.52 -10.87 -4.56
C VAL A 56 0.26 -12.00 -3.57
N LEU A 57 1.02 -12.04 -2.49
CA LEU A 57 0.88 -13.07 -1.46
C LEU A 57 0.79 -12.46 -0.07
N GLY A 58 -0.30 -12.78 0.63
CA GLY A 58 -0.54 -12.33 2.00
C GLY A 58 -0.75 -10.82 2.10
N LEU A 59 -1.64 -10.28 1.27
CA LEU A 59 -2.06 -8.88 1.37
C LEU A 59 -2.78 -8.64 2.70
N ASP A 60 -2.18 -7.75 3.48
CA ASP A 60 -2.60 -7.35 4.81
C ASP A 60 -2.78 -5.84 4.81
N ILE A 61 -3.92 -5.38 5.33
CA ILE A 61 -4.24 -3.97 5.45
C ILE A 61 -4.61 -3.73 6.90
N SER A 62 -3.82 -2.91 7.58
CA SER A 62 -4.01 -2.61 8.99
C SER A 62 -3.71 -1.15 9.25
N THR A 63 -4.52 -0.52 10.10
CA THR A 63 -4.17 0.76 10.70
C THR A 63 -3.03 0.53 11.69
N ALA A 64 -1.98 1.33 11.59
CA ALA A 64 -0.84 1.32 12.50
C ALA A 64 -0.47 2.74 12.88
N SER A 65 0.12 2.93 14.05
CA SER A 65 0.73 4.22 14.38
C SER A 65 2.03 4.36 13.59
N SER A 66 2.15 5.39 12.77
CA SER A 66 3.39 5.67 12.07
C SER A 66 4.29 6.52 12.96
N GLU A 67 5.49 6.01 13.28
CA GLU A 67 6.49 6.78 14.04
C GLU A 67 6.94 8.02 13.26
N SER A 68 6.96 7.93 11.92
CA SER A 68 7.35 9.01 11.02
C SER A 68 6.31 10.14 10.98
N GLN A 69 5.03 9.81 11.06
CA GLN A 69 3.94 10.79 10.92
C GLN A 69 3.34 11.24 12.25
N ASN A 70 3.64 10.55 13.37
CA ASN A 70 3.08 10.84 14.69
C ASN A 70 1.54 10.76 14.76
N GLU A 71 0.93 10.02 13.83
CA GLU A 71 -0.51 9.83 13.68
C GLU A 71 -0.84 8.37 13.30
N LEU A 72 -2.14 8.03 13.31
CA LEU A 72 -2.63 6.75 12.83
C LEU A 72 -2.61 6.77 11.30
N THR A 73 -2.00 5.77 10.69
CA THR A 73 -1.90 5.61 9.25
C THR A 73 -2.43 4.25 8.85
N THR A 74 -2.94 4.14 7.63
CA THR A 74 -3.27 2.83 7.07
C THR A 74 -2.05 2.25 6.38
N VAL A 75 -1.69 1.02 6.73
CA VAL A 75 -0.54 0.32 6.17
C VAL A 75 -1.04 -0.84 5.32
N VAL A 76 -0.73 -0.80 4.03
CA VAL A 76 -0.93 -1.90 3.10
C VAL A 76 0.38 -2.66 2.95
N SER A 77 0.40 -3.94 3.27
CA SER A 77 1.60 -4.75 3.12
C SER A 77 1.31 -6.09 2.46
N PHE A 78 2.17 -6.48 1.52
CA PHE A 78 2.03 -7.73 0.80
C PHE A 78 3.37 -8.21 0.27
N ARG A 79 3.48 -9.50 -0.06
CA ARG A 79 4.64 -10.01 -0.79
C ARG A 79 4.40 -9.97 -2.29
N TYR A 80 5.32 -9.35 -3.02
CA TYR A 80 5.31 -9.33 -4.48
C TYR A 80 6.23 -10.43 -5.03
N ARG A 81 5.73 -11.20 -6.01
CA ARG A 81 6.43 -12.37 -6.59
C ARG A 81 6.83 -12.21 -8.06
N GLY A 82 6.36 -11.16 -8.73
CA GLY A 82 6.74 -10.82 -10.11
C GLY A 82 8.19 -10.44 -10.30
#